data_AF-A0A7X6B9H4-F1
#
_entry.id   AF-A0A7X6B9H4-F1
#
_cell.length_a   1.000
_cell.length_b   1.000
_cell.length_c   1.000
_cell.angle_alpha   90.00
_cell.angle_beta   90.00
_cell.angle_gamma   90.00
#
_symmetry.space_group_name_H-M   'P 1'
#
loop_
_entity.id
_entity.type
_entity.pdbx_description
1 polymer ?
#
loop_
_entity_poly.entity_id
_entity_poly.type
_entity_poly.pdbx_seq_one_letter_code
_entity_poly.pdbx_strand_id
1 'polypeptide(L)'
;MGKVGYDQFEGLRRLGQARAKLDDRAGIILTYHAALEREMDVMLARLLPRSEKLRGLGFGQKLSVLEAAWKGSADAGDKLGRALFRFNELRNAVAHGDRVKEVDEKLKLLTEAFDVILPGAAKVGDVELVAAGLVGFLADGPLNIDELKVSTGADRPSRARPLPSS
;
A
#
# COMPACT_ATOMS: atom_id res chain seq x y z
N MET A 1 -13.13 -34.08 -18.48
CA MET A 1 -13.21 -33.41 -17.16
C MET A 1 -12.31 -34.15 -16.18
N GLY A 2 -11.42 -33.47 -15.46
CA GLY A 2 -10.50 -34.10 -14.52
C GLY A 2 -11.24 -34.75 -13.35
N LYS A 3 -11.06 -36.06 -13.15
CA LYS A 3 -11.66 -36.85 -12.06
C LYS A 3 -10.93 -36.62 -10.73
N VAL A 4 -10.81 -35.37 -10.29
CA VAL A 4 -10.05 -34.99 -9.08
C VAL A 4 -10.87 -35.01 -7.79
N GLY A 5 -12.12 -35.49 -7.82
CA GLY A 5 -12.97 -35.60 -6.62
C GLY A 5 -13.36 -34.24 -6.01
N TYR A 6 -13.25 -33.15 -6.77
CA TYR A 6 -13.60 -31.81 -6.32
C TYR A 6 -15.11 -31.62 -6.27
N ASP A 7 -15.66 -31.31 -5.09
CA ASP A 7 -17.04 -30.89 -4.92
C ASP A 7 -17.18 -29.39 -5.23
N GLN A 8 -17.75 -29.11 -6.40
CA GLN A 8 -18.02 -27.75 -6.87
C GLN A 8 -18.99 -26.97 -5.96
N PHE A 9 -19.97 -27.63 -5.34
CA PHE A 9 -20.94 -26.97 -4.47
C PHE A 9 -20.30 -26.58 -3.14
N GLU A 10 -19.42 -27.44 -2.62
CA GLU A 10 -18.63 -27.08 -1.44
C GLU A 10 -17.63 -25.96 -1.75
N GLY A 11 -17.08 -25.94 -2.97
CA GLY A 11 -16.30 -24.83 -3.50
C GLY A 11 -17.07 -23.51 -3.51
N LEU A 12 -18.28 -23.50 -4.08
CA LEU A 12 -19.17 -22.34 -4.11
C LEU A 12 -19.57 -21.87 -2.70
N ARG A 13 -19.81 -22.81 -1.78
CA ARG A 13 -20.08 -22.50 -0.36
C ARG A 13 -18.89 -21.78 0.29
N ARG A 14 -17.66 -22.26 0.07
CA ARG A 14 -16.45 -21.59 0.58
C ARG A 14 -16.27 -20.19 -0.01
N LEU A 15 -16.56 -19.99 -1.30
CA LEU A 15 -16.55 -18.67 -1.94
C LEU A 15 -17.58 -17.72 -1.32
N GLY A 16 -18.82 -18.18 -1.09
CA GLY A 16 -19.85 -17.40 -0.42
C GLY A 16 -19.45 -16.99 1.01
N GLN A 17 -18.83 -17.90 1.76
CA GLN A 17 -18.31 -17.62 3.10
C GLN A 17 -17.14 -16.64 3.10
N ALA A 18 -16.27 -16.68 2.09
CA ALA A 18 -15.18 -15.72 1.94
C ALA A 18 -15.74 -14.30 1.69
N ARG A 19 -16.77 -14.18 0.83
CA ARG A 19 -17.42 -12.89 0.54
C ARG A 19 -18.05 -12.27 1.79
N ALA A 20 -18.66 -13.08 2.66
CA ALA A 20 -19.30 -12.60 3.90
C ALA A 20 -18.32 -12.06 4.95
N LYS A 21 -17.01 -12.28 4.77
CA LYS A 21 -15.95 -11.82 5.68
C LYS A 21 -15.20 -10.58 5.17
N LEU A 22 -15.58 -10.05 4.00
CA LEU A 22 -14.89 -8.90 3.42
C LEU A 22 -15.06 -7.67 4.30
N ASP A 23 -13.94 -7.02 4.59
CA ASP A 23 -13.90 -5.71 5.21
C ASP A 23 -14.26 -4.64 4.17
N ASP A 24 -15.16 -3.71 4.52
CA ASP A 24 -15.60 -2.64 3.60
C ASP A 24 -14.43 -1.73 3.17
N ARG A 25 -13.35 -1.66 3.95
CA ARG A 25 -12.13 -0.89 3.66
C ARG A 25 -11.19 -1.61 2.70
N ALA A 26 -11.50 -2.84 2.29
CA ALA A 26 -10.61 -3.69 1.51
C ALA A 26 -10.13 -3.03 0.21
N GLY A 27 -11.05 -2.38 -0.52
CA GLY A 27 -10.72 -1.70 -1.78
C GLY A 27 -9.70 -0.58 -1.59
N ILE A 28 -9.86 0.22 -0.55
CA ILE A 28 -8.95 1.34 -0.23
C ILE A 28 -7.56 0.80 0.15
N ILE A 29 -7.50 -0.18 1.06
CA ILE A 29 -6.25 -0.76 1.55
C ILE A 29 -5.46 -1.42 0.40
N LEU A 30 -6.13 -2.20 -0.45
CA LEU A 30 -5.50 -2.86 -1.60
C LEU A 30 -5.00 -1.83 -2.63
N THR A 31 -5.75 -0.76 -2.85
CA THR A 31 -5.37 0.30 -3.81
C THR A 31 -4.11 1.04 -3.34
N TYR A 32 -4.08 1.52 -2.10
CA TYR A 32 -2.90 2.23 -1.58
C TYR A 32 -1.69 1.30 -1.39
N HIS A 33 -1.89 0.02 -1.06
CA HIS A 33 -0.79 -0.96 -1.04
C HIS A 33 -0.15 -1.12 -2.43
N ALA A 34 -0.96 -1.26 -3.48
CA ALA A 34 -0.46 -1.35 -4.85
C ALA A 34 0.23 -0.05 -5.31
N ALA A 35 -0.26 1.12 -4.88
CA ALA A 35 0.39 2.39 -5.15
C ALA A 35 1.76 2.49 -4.45
N LEU A 36 1.85 2.15 -3.16
CA LEU A 36 3.11 2.10 -2.42
C LEU A 36 4.10 1.11 -3.05
N GLU A 37 3.63 -0.06 -3.49
CA GLU A 37 4.47 -1.04 -4.17
C GLU A 37 5.11 -0.47 -5.46
N ARG A 38 4.37 0.38 -6.18
CA ARG A 38 4.87 1.07 -7.37
C ARG A 38 5.86 2.18 -7.02
N GLU A 39 5.63 2.94 -5.94
CA GLU A 39 6.60 3.94 -5.49
C GLU A 39 7.90 3.30 -4.98
N MET A 40 7.83 2.11 -4.40
CA MET A 40 9.03 1.32 -4.09
C MET A 40 9.81 0.97 -5.36
N ASP A 41 9.14 0.62 -6.47
CA ASP A 41 9.82 0.39 -7.75
C ASP A 41 10.54 1.65 -8.24
N VAL A 42 9.90 2.82 -8.13
CA VAL A 42 10.50 4.11 -8.47
C VAL A 42 11.72 4.39 -7.60
N MET A 43 11.64 4.12 -6.29
CA MET A 43 12.75 4.35 -5.38
C MET A 43 13.93 3.39 -5.65
N LEU A 44 13.65 2.10 -5.83
CA LEU A 44 14.65 1.10 -6.18
C LEU A 44 15.35 1.44 -7.50
N ALA A 45 14.62 2.02 -8.47
CA ALA A 45 15.20 2.49 -9.72
C ALA A 45 16.26 3.58 -9.54
N ARG A 46 16.13 4.41 -8.50
CA ARG A 46 17.08 5.48 -8.14
C ARG A 46 18.23 4.99 -7.26
N LEU A 47 17.97 4.00 -6.39
CA LEU A 47 18.98 3.51 -5.45
C LEU A 47 20.01 2.60 -6.12
N LEU A 48 19.58 1.77 -7.07
CA LEU A 48 20.38 0.68 -7.61
C LEU A 48 20.90 0.99 -9.02
N PRO A 49 22.18 0.66 -9.31
CA PRO A 49 22.80 0.96 -10.61
C PRO A 49 22.25 0.13 -11.78
N ARG A 50 21.57 -0.99 -11.50
CA ARG A 50 21.03 -1.93 -12.50
C ARG A 50 19.63 -2.41 -12.10
N SER A 51 18.78 -1.47 -11.70
CA SER A 51 17.43 -1.74 -11.20
C SER A 51 16.54 -2.49 -12.21
N GLU A 52 16.78 -2.35 -13.51
CA GLU A 52 16.07 -3.05 -14.58
C GLU A 52 16.29 -4.58 -14.58
N LYS A 53 17.26 -5.07 -13.79
CA LYS A 53 17.50 -6.50 -13.58
C LYS A 53 16.65 -7.10 -12.47
N LEU A 54 16.02 -6.29 -11.63
CA LEU A 54 15.06 -6.78 -10.64
C LEU A 54 13.78 -7.23 -11.36
N ARG A 55 13.40 -8.50 -11.20
CA ARG A 55 12.21 -9.08 -11.82
C ARG A 55 11.52 -10.02 -10.85
N GLY A 56 10.19 -10.02 -10.86
CA GLY A 56 9.38 -10.94 -10.07
C GLY A 56 9.44 -10.71 -8.55
N LEU A 57 9.89 -9.54 -8.10
CA LEU A 57 9.87 -9.19 -6.69
C LEU A 57 8.47 -8.76 -6.28
N GLY A 58 7.92 -9.36 -5.23
CA GLY A 58 6.75 -8.84 -4.52
C GLY A 58 7.14 -7.87 -3.41
N PHE A 59 6.16 -7.16 -2.87
CA PHE A 59 6.31 -6.13 -1.84
C PHE A 59 7.38 -6.42 -0.77
N GLY A 60 7.29 -7.57 -0.08
CA GLY A 60 8.23 -7.91 1.00
C GLY A 60 9.69 -8.04 0.51
N GLN A 61 9.91 -8.57 -0.69
CA GLN A 61 11.25 -8.67 -1.27
C GLN A 61 11.77 -7.31 -1.70
N LYS A 62 10.91 -6.45 -2.28
CA LYS A 62 11.26 -5.07 -2.61
C LYS A 62 11.65 -4.29 -1.36
N LEU A 63 10.94 -4.51 -0.25
CA LEU A 63 11.23 -3.89 1.04
C LEU A 63 12.64 -4.24 1.53
N SER A 64 12.99 -5.54 1.53
CA SER A 64 14.33 -5.96 1.94
C SER A 64 15.45 -5.36 1.08
N VAL A 65 15.22 -5.21 -0.23
CA VAL A 65 16.18 -4.55 -1.11
C VAL A 65 16.27 -3.06 -0.82
N LEU A 66 15.13 -2.40 -0.55
CA LEU A 66 15.09 -0.98 -0.22
C LEU A 66 15.84 -0.69 1.07
N GLU A 67 15.61 -1.47 2.13
CA GLU A 67 16.33 -1.36 3.41
C GLU A 67 17.83 -1.59 3.23
N ALA A 68 18.23 -2.62 2.48
CA ALA A 68 19.64 -2.93 2.23
C ALA A 68 20.37 -1.89 1.37
N ALA A 69 19.65 -1.20 0.48
CA ALA A 69 20.21 -0.20 -0.41
C ALA A 69 19.98 1.25 0.08
N TRP A 70 19.44 1.43 1.29
CA TRP A 70 19.10 2.74 1.82
C TRP A 70 20.34 3.62 1.96
N LYS A 71 20.28 4.83 1.40
CA LYS A 71 21.39 5.80 1.42
C LYS A 71 21.24 6.87 2.50
N GLY A 72 20.06 7.00 3.10
CA GLY A 72 19.81 7.92 4.22
C GLY A 72 20.36 7.38 5.54
N SER A 73 19.94 7.99 6.66
CA SER A 73 20.29 7.45 7.98
C SER A 73 19.65 6.08 8.19
N ALA A 74 20.36 5.19 8.90
CA ALA A 74 19.85 3.86 9.23
C ALA A 74 18.51 3.94 9.99
N ASP A 75 18.41 4.83 10.98
CA ASP A 75 17.17 5.05 11.74
C ASP A 75 15.98 5.45 10.84
N ALA A 76 16.19 6.31 9.83
CA ALA A 76 15.13 6.65 8.89
C ALA A 76 14.72 5.44 8.02
N GLY A 77 15.71 4.67 7.55
CA GLY A 77 15.48 3.44 6.79
C GLY A 77 14.66 2.43 7.60
N ASP A 78 15.03 2.20 8.87
CA ASP A 78 14.35 1.25 9.76
C ASP A 78 12.90 1.67 10.07
N LYS A 79 12.67 2.98 10.28
CA LYS A 79 11.32 3.52 10.50
C LYS A 79 10.41 3.31 9.29
N LEU A 80 10.91 3.69 8.11
CA LEU A 80 10.20 3.48 6.84
C LEU A 80 9.94 1.99 6.58
N GLY A 81 10.97 1.17 6.77
CA GLY A 81 10.94 -0.28 6.63
C GLY A 81 9.83 -0.91 7.46
N ARG A 82 9.80 -0.56 8.76
CA ARG A 82 8.78 -1.01 9.70
C ARG A 82 7.37 -0.58 9.29
N ALA A 83 7.16 0.66 8.86
CA ALA A 83 5.84 1.13 8.47
C ALA A 83 5.32 0.44 7.20
N LEU A 84 6.17 0.29 6.17
CA LEU A 84 5.84 -0.45 4.94
C LEU A 84 5.55 -1.93 5.24
N PHE A 85 6.31 -2.55 6.13
CA PHE A 85 6.04 -3.92 6.59
C PHE A 85 4.66 -4.04 7.24
N ARG A 86 4.28 -3.13 8.15
CA ARG A 86 2.95 -3.12 8.77
C ARG A 86 1.84 -2.89 7.75
N PHE A 87 2.07 -2.08 6.72
CA PHE A 87 1.11 -1.88 5.63
C PHE A 87 0.89 -3.19 4.87
N ASN A 88 1.96 -3.94 4.58
CA ASN A 88 1.85 -5.24 3.94
C ASN A 88 1.11 -6.27 4.81
N GLU A 89 1.30 -6.26 6.13
CA GLU A 89 0.51 -7.09 7.05
C GLU A 89 -0.98 -6.74 7.02
N LEU A 90 -1.32 -5.44 7.04
CA LEU A 90 -2.69 -4.98 6.92
C LEU A 90 -3.33 -5.45 5.61
N ARG A 91 -2.63 -5.30 4.49
CA ARG A 91 -3.10 -5.78 3.19
C ARG A 91 -3.32 -7.29 3.20
N ASN A 92 -2.42 -8.06 3.82
CA ASN A 92 -2.57 -9.52 3.89
C ASN A 92 -3.79 -9.92 4.72
N ALA A 93 -4.04 -9.28 5.86
CA ALA A 93 -5.22 -9.56 6.68
C ALA A 93 -6.52 -9.34 5.89
N VAL A 94 -6.59 -8.23 5.16
CA VAL A 94 -7.71 -7.93 4.26
C VAL A 94 -7.83 -8.95 3.13
N ALA A 95 -6.72 -9.26 2.45
CA ALA A 95 -6.73 -10.17 1.30
C ALA A 95 -7.09 -11.62 1.67
N HIS A 96 -6.80 -12.03 2.89
CA HIS A 96 -7.16 -13.36 3.42
C HIS A 96 -8.56 -13.42 4.02
N GLY A 97 -9.27 -12.28 4.12
CA GLY A 97 -10.60 -12.22 4.72
C GLY A 97 -10.57 -12.52 6.21
N ASP A 98 -9.55 -12.01 6.90
CA ASP A 98 -9.46 -12.04 8.36
C ASP A 98 -10.64 -11.29 8.99
N ARG A 99 -10.87 -11.51 10.29
CA ARG A 99 -11.98 -10.87 10.99
C ARG A 99 -11.71 -9.36 11.09
N VAL A 100 -12.78 -8.55 11.07
CA VAL A 100 -12.70 -7.08 11.22
C VAL A 100 -11.82 -6.66 12.40
N LYS A 101 -11.93 -7.35 13.54
CA LYS A 101 -11.08 -7.08 14.71
C LYS A 101 -9.58 -7.28 14.44
N GLU A 102 -9.21 -8.29 13.67
CA GLU A 102 -7.81 -8.55 13.29
C GLU A 102 -7.32 -7.48 12.31
N VAL A 103 -8.17 -7.05 11.38
CA VAL A 103 -7.87 -5.91 10.48
C VAL A 103 -7.67 -4.62 11.28
N ASP A 104 -8.52 -4.36 12.28
CA ASP A 104 -8.40 -3.18 13.17
C ASP A 104 -7.10 -3.21 13.99
N GLU A 105 -6.69 -4.39 14.48
CA GLU A 105 -5.40 -4.56 15.15
C GLU A 105 -4.22 -4.26 14.22
N LYS A 106 -4.27 -4.70 12.96
CA LYS A 106 -3.24 -4.37 11.95
C LYS A 106 -3.24 -2.88 11.59
N LEU A 107 -4.41 -2.25 11.48
CA LEU A 107 -4.52 -0.80 11.27
C LEU A 107 -3.87 -0.04 12.42
N LYS A 108 -4.12 -0.42 13.67
CA LYS A 108 -3.52 0.21 14.83
C LYS A 108 -1.99 0.10 14.80
N LEU A 109 -1.45 -1.09 14.52
CA LEU A 109 0.00 -1.31 14.42
C LEU A 109 0.64 -0.50 13.29
N LEU A 110 -0.06 -0.32 12.17
CA LEU A 110 0.37 0.54 11.07
C LEU A 110 0.39 2.01 11.52
N THR A 111 -0.68 2.50 12.15
CA THR A 111 -0.74 3.88 12.67
C THR A 111 0.36 4.14 13.69
N GLU A 112 0.61 3.22 14.63
CA GLU A 112 1.70 3.32 15.61
C GLU A 112 3.08 3.37 14.94
N ALA A 113 3.30 2.58 13.88
CA ALA A 113 4.55 2.62 13.13
C ALA A 113 4.72 3.94 12.36
N PHE A 114 3.64 4.48 11.80
CA PHE A 114 3.64 5.76 11.09
C PHE A 114 3.81 6.95 12.05
N ASP A 115 3.28 6.88 13.27
CA ASP A 115 3.43 7.92 14.28
C ASP A 115 4.90 8.16 14.67
N VAL A 116 5.74 7.12 14.58
CA VAL A 116 7.21 7.27 14.77
C VAL A 116 7.87 8.08 13.66
N ILE A 117 7.30 8.06 12.46
CA ILE A 117 7.75 8.85 11.31
C ILE A 117 7.24 10.28 11.41
N LEU A 118 5.94 10.43 11.70
CA LEU A 118 5.25 11.71 11.72
C LEU A 118 4.29 11.78 12.93
N PRO A 119 4.82 12.17 14.11
CA PRO A 119 4.06 12.14 15.36
C PRO A 119 2.79 12.99 15.30
N GLY A 120 1.66 12.39 15.69
CA GLY A 120 0.36 13.04 15.80
C GLY A 120 -0.36 13.31 14.47
N ALA A 121 0.22 12.91 13.34
CA ALA A 121 -0.38 13.23 12.03
C ALA A 121 -1.58 12.34 11.68
N ALA A 122 -1.51 11.03 11.92
CA ALA A 122 -2.56 10.10 11.52
C ALA A 122 -3.44 9.64 12.68
N LYS A 123 -4.75 9.56 12.42
CA LYS A 123 -5.69 8.83 13.27
C LYS A 123 -5.77 7.38 12.81
N VAL A 124 -6.11 6.47 13.73
CA VAL A 124 -6.38 5.07 13.38
C VAL A 124 -7.48 5.01 12.31
N GLY A 125 -7.19 4.34 11.19
CA GLY A 125 -8.11 4.21 10.06
C GLY A 125 -7.86 5.16 8.90
N ASP A 126 -6.97 6.15 9.04
CA ASP A 126 -6.60 7.07 7.96
C ASP A 126 -5.51 6.48 7.04
N VAL A 127 -5.89 5.44 6.29
CA VAL A 127 -4.98 4.68 5.42
C VAL A 127 -4.41 5.54 4.30
N GLU A 128 -5.19 6.49 3.79
CA GLU A 128 -4.77 7.43 2.75
C GLU A 128 -3.65 8.34 3.25
N LEU A 129 -3.83 8.98 4.41
CA LEU A 129 -2.81 9.86 4.98
C LEU A 129 -1.52 9.11 5.29
N VAL A 130 -1.62 7.89 5.83
CA VAL A 130 -0.45 7.04 6.07
C VAL A 130 0.28 6.75 4.75
N ALA A 131 -0.44 6.34 3.70
CA ALA A 131 0.18 6.06 2.40
C ALA A 131 0.85 7.31 1.81
N ALA A 132 0.16 8.46 1.82
CA ALA A 132 0.71 9.72 1.34
C ALA A 132 1.96 10.14 2.14
N GLY A 133 1.91 10.04 3.46
CA GLY A 133 3.04 10.38 4.33
C GLY A 133 4.23 9.46 4.12
N LEU A 134 4.03 8.16 3.85
CA LEU A 134 5.12 7.24 3.50
C LEU A 134 5.76 7.60 2.17
N VAL A 135 4.98 8.03 1.17
CA VAL A 135 5.52 8.55 -0.10
C VAL A 135 6.30 9.85 0.13
N GLY A 136 5.78 10.76 0.96
CA GLY A 136 6.50 11.97 1.34
C GLY A 136 7.81 11.68 2.08
N PHE A 137 7.86 10.62 2.89
CA PHE A 137 9.09 10.20 3.60
C PHE A 137 10.13 9.55 2.67
N LEU A 138 9.72 9.06 1.49
CA LEU A 138 10.63 8.61 0.44
C LEU A 138 11.29 9.79 -0.31
N ALA A 139 10.75 11.01 -0.21
CA ALA A 139 11.23 12.17 -0.94
C ALA A 139 12.47 12.80 -0.28
N ASP A 140 13.34 13.38 -1.11
CA ASP A 140 14.44 14.23 -0.64
C ASP A 140 13.87 15.61 -0.25
N GLY A 141 13.58 15.84 1.03
CA GLY A 141 13.15 17.15 1.53
C GLY A 141 12.21 17.13 2.73
N PRO A 142 11.84 18.31 3.28
CA PRO A 142 10.89 18.40 4.37
C PRO A 142 9.49 17.94 3.93
N LEU A 143 8.85 17.11 4.75
CA LEU A 143 7.46 16.70 4.59
C LEU A 143 6.52 17.90 4.83
N ASN A 144 5.74 18.29 3.82
CA ASN A 144 4.66 19.25 3.99
C ASN A 144 3.32 18.51 4.19
N ILE A 145 2.87 18.42 5.44
CA ILE A 145 1.65 17.69 5.82
C ILE A 145 0.40 18.26 5.12
N ASP A 146 0.35 19.57 4.90
CA ASP A 146 -0.79 20.24 4.26
C ASP A 146 -0.93 19.84 2.77
N GLU A 147 0.16 19.44 2.13
CA GLU A 147 0.20 18.95 0.74
C GLU A 147 -0.01 17.43 0.63
N LEU A 148 -0.04 16.69 1.75
CA LEU A 148 -0.28 15.23 1.76
C LEU A 148 -1.74 14.85 1.45
N LYS A 149 -2.65 15.83 1.36
CA LYS A 149 -4.01 15.59 0.87
C LYS A 149 -3.94 15.25 -0.62
N VAL A 150 -4.00 13.96 -0.93
CA VAL A 150 -3.99 13.49 -2.32
C VAL A 150 -5.23 14.04 -3.02
N SER A 151 -5.03 14.71 -4.16
CA SER A 151 -6.12 15.13 -5.03
C SER A 151 -6.94 13.90 -5.42
N THR A 152 -8.15 13.77 -4.88
CA THR A 152 -9.12 12.84 -5.44
C THR A 152 -9.38 13.32 -6.87
N GLY A 153 -9.19 12.46 -7.86
CA GLY A 153 -9.20 12.81 -9.30
C GLY A 153 -10.50 13.44 -9.84
N ALA A 154 -11.41 13.87 -8.98
CA ALA A 154 -12.56 14.73 -9.27
C ALA A 154 -12.16 16.15 -9.71
N ASP A 155 -10.92 16.59 -9.44
CA ASP A 155 -10.43 17.94 -9.79
C ASP A 155 -9.78 18.06 -11.19
N ARG A 156 -10.00 17.10 -12.09
CA ARG A 156 -9.56 17.28 -13.48
C ARG A 156 -10.41 18.37 -14.14
N PRO A 157 -9.86 19.53 -14.57
CA PRO A 157 -10.58 20.40 -15.48
C PRO A 157 -10.82 19.62 -16.77
N SER A 158 -12.10 19.44 -17.10
CA SER A 158 -12.57 18.96 -18.40
C SER A 158 -11.95 19.83 -19.51
N ARG A 159 -10.80 19.42 -20.05
CA ARG A 159 -10.28 19.93 -21.31
C ARG A 159 -10.85 19.08 -22.44
N ALA A 160 -12.14 19.23 -22.69
CA ALA A 160 -12.67 18.99 -24.01
C ALA A 160 -12.20 20.16 -24.89
N ARG A 161 -11.19 19.93 -25.74
CA ARG A 161 -10.96 20.83 -26.88
C ARG A 161 -12.15 20.68 -27.84
N PRO A 162 -12.83 21.75 -28.25
CA PRO A 162 -13.74 21.65 -29.38
C PRO A 162 -12.94 21.31 -30.64
N LEU A 163 -13.41 20.32 -31.38
CA LEU A 163 -12.90 20.00 -32.70
C LEU A 163 -13.16 21.20 -33.63
N PRO A 164 -12.20 21.59 -34.49
CA PRO A 164 -12.44 22.63 -35.46
C PRO A 164 -13.49 22.17 -36.46
N SER A 165 -14.59 22.92 -36.56
CA SER A 165 -15.55 22.80 -37.66
C SER A 165 -14.82 23.10 -38.98
N SER A 166 -14.92 22.14 -39.90
CA SER A 166 -14.53 22.30 -41.30
C SER A 166 -15.46 23.26 -42.03
#